data_AF-A0A951XU39-F1
#
_entry.id   AF-A0A951XU39-F1
#
_cell.length_a   1.000
_cell.length_b   1.000
_cell.length_c   1.000
_cell.angle_alpha   90.00
_cell.angle_beta   90.00
_cell.angle_gamma   90.00
#
_symmetry.space_group_name_H-M   'P 1'
#
loop_
_entity.id
_entity.type
_entity.pdbx_description
1 polymer ?
#
loop_
_entity_poly.entity_id
_entity_poly.type
_entity_poly.pdbx_seq_one_letter_code
_entity_poly.pdbx_strand_id
1 'polypeptide(L)'
;MSYQVLARKWRPKSFATLVGQEHVVRALTHALTEQRLHHAYLFTGTRGVGKTTIARILAKSLNCEAGVGATPCGQCSACTEIDGGRFVDLLEVDAATNTRVDEMRQLLENAVYAPTRGRYKVYVIDEVHMLSNSAFNAMLKTLEEPPEHVKFILATTDPQKIPVTVLSRCLQFNLKQMQPAAIGAHLSRILESEGIPHEQGALNLLSRSAAGSMRDALSLLDQAIAHGSGKVEEAQVREMLGTVDLDYLFALCDAVVDGDARAALAVADDMAGRSLSFDAALQELATLLTQVQVAQLAPQAIADDLPERERLLGLAERMEPEFVQLAYQIAIHGRQELALAPDEHSGFVMTALRLLAFRPETGDGQVVPARRPKERAAPLARAPEAAYRVSAVPAEPLPTVAAAAPAAAPVEPPVAQVATAEGAPSGLLAAVDWHSLLPELKLSGMARELAQHCELRRVDGGQVVLRLAPVHRHLQMKPAQDKLQQALTERFARPLVLRIELADTEAATPAASAQRARAERQEKAVAAIERDGFVREIIEMFDAQLIESSIKPI
;
A
#
# COMPACT_ATOMS: atom_id res chain seq x y z
N MET A 1 2.64 3.42 -38.76
CA MET A 1 3.19 2.40 -37.83
C MET A 1 2.73 2.78 -36.44
N SER A 2 2.06 1.89 -35.71
CA SER A 2 1.61 2.21 -34.34
C SER A 2 2.84 2.39 -33.45
N TYR A 3 3.03 3.58 -32.88
CA TYR A 3 4.05 3.84 -31.87
C TYR A 3 3.86 2.85 -30.72
N GLN A 4 4.84 1.98 -30.51
CA GLN A 4 4.82 0.97 -29.45
C GLN A 4 5.79 1.42 -28.36
N VAL A 5 5.25 1.64 -27.15
CA VAL A 5 6.01 1.97 -25.93
C VAL A 5 7.21 1.04 -25.78
N LEU A 6 8.40 1.59 -25.45
CA LEU A 6 9.65 0.83 -25.35
C LEU A 6 9.53 -0.32 -24.36
N ALA A 7 8.84 -0.10 -23.24
CA ALA A 7 8.55 -1.14 -22.25
C ALA A 7 7.86 -2.40 -22.83
N ARG A 8 7.11 -2.26 -23.92
CA ARG A 8 6.48 -3.39 -24.63
C ARG A 8 7.35 -3.92 -25.76
N LYS A 9 8.03 -3.04 -26.50
CA LYS A 9 8.92 -3.41 -27.62
C LYS A 9 10.13 -4.22 -27.15
N TRP A 10 10.75 -3.77 -26.06
CA TRP A 10 11.97 -4.34 -25.48
C TRP A 10 11.73 -5.37 -24.38
N ARG A 11 10.47 -5.82 -24.21
CA ARG A 11 10.16 -6.86 -23.25
C ARG A 11 10.97 -8.14 -23.58
N PRO A 12 11.79 -8.66 -22.66
CA PRO A 12 12.60 -9.85 -22.90
C PRO A 12 11.77 -11.02 -23.41
N LYS A 13 12.26 -11.67 -24.47
CA LYS A 13 11.58 -12.80 -25.13
C LYS A 13 12.18 -14.15 -24.76
N SER A 14 13.40 -14.18 -24.21
CA SER A 14 14.08 -15.39 -23.77
C SER A 14 14.81 -15.16 -22.46
N PHE A 15 15.14 -16.24 -21.75
CA PHE A 15 15.89 -16.15 -20.50
C PHE A 15 17.27 -15.50 -20.69
N ALA A 16 17.89 -15.66 -21.86
CA ALA A 16 19.19 -15.05 -22.18
C ALA A 16 19.14 -13.51 -22.29
N THR A 17 17.97 -12.95 -22.62
CA THR A 17 17.76 -11.49 -22.74
C THR A 17 17.31 -10.84 -21.44
N LEU A 18 17.08 -11.63 -20.39
CA LEU A 18 16.67 -11.13 -19.09
C LEU A 18 17.89 -10.60 -18.32
N VAL A 19 17.77 -9.43 -17.71
CA VAL A 19 18.88 -8.76 -17.01
C VAL A 19 18.68 -8.84 -15.50
N GLY A 20 19.73 -9.22 -14.75
CA GLY A 20 19.79 -9.10 -13.28
C GLY A 20 19.06 -10.18 -12.47
N GLN A 21 18.61 -11.27 -13.11
CA GLN A 21 17.93 -12.39 -12.44
C GLN A 21 18.60 -13.73 -12.72
N GLU A 22 19.94 -13.75 -12.72
CA GLU A 22 20.76 -14.88 -13.13
C GLU A 22 20.47 -16.15 -12.31
N HIS A 23 20.20 -16.00 -11.01
CA HIS A 23 19.88 -17.14 -10.13
C HIS A 23 18.54 -17.79 -10.49
N VAL A 24 17.50 -17.00 -10.80
CA VAL A 24 16.19 -17.52 -11.22
C VAL A 24 16.29 -18.16 -12.59
N VAL A 25 16.96 -17.50 -13.53
CA VAL A 25 17.17 -18.00 -14.89
C VAL A 25 17.89 -19.34 -14.87
N ARG A 26 18.96 -19.47 -14.08
CA ARG A 26 19.72 -20.71 -13.95
C ARG A 26 18.84 -21.84 -13.41
N ALA A 27 18.10 -21.59 -12.33
CA ALA A 27 17.23 -22.61 -11.74
C ALA A 27 16.11 -23.08 -12.69
N LEU A 28 15.45 -22.15 -13.39
CA LEU A 28 14.42 -22.48 -14.38
C LEU A 28 15.01 -23.23 -15.58
N THR A 29 16.20 -22.83 -16.04
CA THR A 29 16.92 -23.50 -17.14
C THR A 29 17.24 -24.95 -16.78
N HIS A 30 17.74 -25.21 -15.57
CA HIS A 30 17.97 -26.57 -15.08
C HIS A 30 16.68 -27.38 -14.98
N ALA A 31 15.62 -26.81 -14.39
CA ALA A 31 14.34 -27.49 -14.24
C ALA A 31 13.71 -27.90 -15.60
N LEU A 32 13.83 -27.03 -16.62
CA LEU A 32 13.36 -27.29 -17.97
C LEU A 32 14.22 -28.35 -18.69
N THR A 33 15.54 -28.32 -18.49
CA THR A 33 16.47 -29.26 -19.14
C THR A 33 16.36 -30.66 -18.55
N GLU A 34 16.22 -30.77 -17.22
CA GLU A 34 16.06 -32.04 -16.51
C GLU A 34 14.62 -32.56 -16.51
N GLN A 35 13.67 -31.84 -17.14
CA GLN A 35 12.23 -32.12 -17.13
C GLN A 35 11.62 -32.25 -15.73
N ARG A 36 12.21 -31.60 -14.72
CA ARG A 36 11.71 -31.54 -13.34
C ARG A 36 10.75 -30.36 -13.17
N LEU A 37 9.63 -30.41 -13.89
CA LEU A 37 8.66 -29.33 -13.96
C LEU A 37 7.72 -29.35 -12.75
N HIS A 38 7.76 -28.31 -11.93
CA HIS A 38 6.81 -28.14 -10.84
C HIS A 38 5.40 -27.84 -11.39
N HIS A 39 4.35 -28.13 -10.63
CA HIS A 39 2.98 -27.79 -11.01
C HIS A 39 2.64 -26.32 -10.74
N ALA A 40 3.30 -25.70 -9.75
CA ALA A 40 3.11 -24.30 -9.39
C ALA A 40 4.42 -23.56 -9.11
N TYR A 41 4.57 -22.37 -9.68
CA TYR A 41 5.70 -21.47 -9.52
C TYR A 41 5.22 -20.18 -8.87
N LEU A 42 5.95 -19.65 -7.88
CA LEU A 42 5.65 -18.36 -7.25
C LEU A 42 6.83 -17.40 -7.45
N PHE A 43 6.60 -16.33 -8.20
CA PHE A 43 7.54 -15.24 -8.39
C PHE A 43 7.22 -14.10 -7.42
N THR A 44 8.17 -13.77 -6.54
CA THR A 44 8.07 -12.67 -5.58
C THR A 44 9.04 -11.56 -5.95
N GLY A 45 8.72 -10.31 -5.61
CA GLY A 45 9.61 -9.17 -5.85
C GLY A 45 8.83 -7.88 -6.10
N THR A 46 9.51 -6.74 -6.06
CA THR A 46 8.88 -5.43 -6.27
C THR A 46 8.23 -5.29 -7.64
N ARG A 47 7.42 -4.25 -7.83
CA ARG A 47 6.79 -3.98 -9.13
C ARG A 47 7.87 -3.78 -10.20
N GLY A 48 7.63 -4.28 -11.41
CA GLY A 48 8.47 -3.99 -12.58
C GLY A 48 9.84 -4.69 -12.65
N VAL A 49 10.20 -5.56 -11.70
CA VAL A 49 11.44 -6.38 -11.75
C VAL A 49 11.41 -7.55 -12.74
N GLY A 50 10.28 -7.79 -13.40
CA GLY A 50 10.16 -8.78 -14.48
C GLY A 50 9.34 -10.04 -14.19
N LYS A 51 8.56 -10.11 -13.10
CA LYS A 51 7.74 -11.28 -12.72
C LYS A 51 6.88 -11.83 -13.87
N THR A 52 6.00 -11.00 -14.44
CA THR A 52 5.12 -11.37 -15.56
C THR A 52 5.91 -11.69 -16.83
N THR A 53 7.08 -11.06 -17.03
CA THR A 53 7.95 -11.34 -18.18
C THR A 53 8.55 -12.75 -18.07
N ILE A 54 9.09 -13.13 -16.90
CA ILE A 54 9.57 -14.48 -16.65
C ILE A 54 8.44 -15.49 -16.81
N ALA A 55 7.23 -15.18 -16.31
CA ALA A 55 6.06 -16.04 -16.45
C ALA A 55 5.74 -16.35 -17.92
N ARG A 56 5.75 -15.33 -18.79
CA ARG A 56 5.54 -15.50 -20.24
C ARG A 56 6.66 -16.30 -20.91
N ILE A 57 7.92 -16.06 -20.53
CA ILE A 57 9.05 -16.84 -21.08
C ILE A 57 8.91 -18.31 -20.68
N LEU A 58 8.57 -18.59 -19.42
CA LEU A 58 8.32 -19.95 -18.94
C LEU A 58 7.15 -20.61 -19.67
N ALA A 59 6.04 -19.90 -19.88
CA ALA A 59 4.92 -20.39 -20.67
C ALA A 59 5.34 -20.75 -22.11
N LYS A 60 6.18 -19.93 -22.75
CA LYS A 60 6.76 -20.25 -24.08
C LYS A 60 7.63 -21.49 -24.04
N SER A 61 8.51 -21.60 -23.04
CA SER A 61 9.36 -22.77 -22.84
C SER A 61 8.57 -24.07 -22.65
N LEU A 62 7.39 -24.01 -22.03
CA LEU A 62 6.51 -25.16 -21.82
C LEU A 62 5.71 -25.53 -23.08
N ASN A 63 5.27 -24.53 -23.86
CA ASN A 63 4.35 -24.73 -25.00
C ASN A 63 5.00 -24.60 -26.38
N CYS A 64 6.34 -24.49 -26.44
CA CYS A 64 7.05 -24.44 -27.71
C CYS A 64 6.85 -25.73 -28.52
N GLU A 65 6.51 -25.58 -29.80
CA GLU A 65 6.35 -26.70 -30.74
C GLU A 65 7.64 -27.51 -30.91
N ALA A 66 8.81 -26.87 -30.82
CA ALA A 66 10.12 -27.54 -30.86
C ALA A 66 10.40 -28.45 -29.64
N GLY A 67 9.54 -28.42 -28.62
CA GLY A 67 9.69 -29.19 -27.40
C GLY A 67 9.81 -28.31 -26.15
N VAL A 68 9.69 -28.96 -24.98
CA VAL A 68 9.90 -28.30 -23.70
C VAL A 68 11.39 -28.06 -23.50
N GLY A 69 11.78 -26.80 -23.27
CA GLY A 69 13.20 -26.46 -23.10
C GLY A 69 13.43 -25.02 -22.66
N ALA A 70 14.65 -24.75 -22.17
CA ALA A 70 15.06 -23.43 -21.70
C ALA A 70 15.15 -22.38 -22.82
N THR A 71 15.30 -22.80 -24.07
CA THR A 71 15.46 -21.92 -25.23
C THR A 71 14.25 -22.04 -26.15
N PRO A 72 13.16 -21.27 -25.90
CA PRO A 72 12.02 -21.27 -26.80
C PRO A 72 12.43 -20.71 -28.17
N CYS A 73 11.90 -21.28 -29.26
CA CYS A 73 12.33 -20.92 -30.62
C CYS A 73 11.99 -19.48 -31.04
N GLY A 74 10.94 -18.90 -30.45
CA GLY A 74 10.49 -17.53 -30.75
C GLY A 74 9.79 -17.36 -32.10
N GLN A 75 9.72 -18.40 -32.93
CA GLN A 75 9.22 -18.32 -34.31
C GLN A 75 7.93 -19.14 -34.55
N CYS A 76 7.64 -20.15 -33.71
CA CYS A 76 6.45 -20.97 -33.87
C CYS A 76 5.15 -20.22 -33.48
N SER A 77 4.00 -20.81 -33.84
CA SER A 77 2.69 -20.19 -33.57
C SER A 77 2.47 -19.95 -32.08
N ALA A 78 2.84 -20.93 -31.24
CA ALA A 78 2.71 -20.80 -29.79
C ALA A 78 3.59 -19.66 -29.23
N CYS A 79 4.86 -19.59 -29.64
CA CYS A 79 5.77 -18.54 -29.16
C CYS A 79 5.30 -17.13 -29.56
N THR A 80 4.89 -16.95 -30.81
CA THR A 80 4.46 -15.66 -31.34
C THR A 80 3.13 -15.21 -30.74
N GLU A 81 2.18 -16.11 -30.53
CA GLU A 81 0.91 -15.80 -29.88
C GLU A 81 1.03 -15.52 -28.38
N ILE A 82 1.93 -16.21 -27.66
CA ILE A 82 2.21 -15.91 -26.25
C ILE A 82 2.82 -14.51 -26.10
N ASP A 83 3.76 -14.12 -26.98
CA ASP A 83 4.30 -12.76 -27.00
C ASP A 83 3.24 -11.71 -27.38
N GLY A 84 2.29 -12.10 -28.23
CA GLY A 84 1.12 -11.30 -28.58
C GLY A 84 0.03 -11.25 -27.50
N GLY A 85 0.08 -12.12 -26.47
CA GLY A 85 -0.95 -12.26 -25.45
C GLY A 85 -2.29 -12.82 -25.95
N ARG A 86 -2.25 -13.67 -26.99
CA ARG A 86 -3.45 -14.25 -27.63
C ARG A 86 -3.46 -15.78 -27.66
N PHE A 87 -2.54 -16.40 -26.94
CA PHE A 87 -2.44 -17.86 -26.91
C PHE A 87 -3.54 -18.46 -26.04
N VAL A 88 -4.34 -19.35 -26.62
CA VAL A 88 -5.57 -19.88 -26.01
C VAL A 88 -5.31 -20.60 -24.68
N ASP A 89 -4.22 -21.36 -24.59
CA ASP A 89 -3.88 -22.14 -23.40
C ASP A 89 -2.98 -21.37 -22.40
N LEU A 90 -2.85 -20.05 -22.56
CA LEU A 90 -2.23 -19.16 -21.59
C LEU A 90 -3.27 -18.17 -21.09
N LEU A 91 -3.75 -18.39 -19.88
CA LEU A 91 -4.69 -17.48 -19.22
C LEU A 91 -3.90 -16.56 -18.29
N GLU A 92 -3.86 -15.27 -18.64
CA GLU A 92 -3.27 -14.24 -17.79
C GLU A 92 -4.38 -13.48 -17.06
N VAL A 93 -4.35 -13.53 -15.74
CA VAL A 93 -5.34 -12.91 -14.86
C VAL A 93 -4.61 -11.95 -13.93
N ASP A 94 -5.04 -10.69 -13.90
CA ASP A 94 -4.60 -9.72 -12.90
C ASP A 94 -5.63 -9.68 -11.77
N ALA A 95 -5.22 -10.13 -10.58
CA ALA A 95 -6.09 -10.20 -9.41
C ALA A 95 -6.46 -8.81 -8.86
N ALA A 96 -5.72 -7.75 -9.21
CA ALA A 96 -6.05 -6.39 -8.78
C ALA A 96 -7.20 -5.77 -9.59
N THR A 97 -7.32 -6.09 -10.88
CA THR A 97 -8.35 -5.52 -11.76
C THR A 97 -9.62 -6.36 -11.83
N ASN A 98 -9.51 -7.68 -11.69
CA ASN A 98 -10.66 -8.58 -11.75
C ASN A 98 -11.33 -8.68 -10.38
N THR A 99 -12.13 -7.68 -10.03
CA THR A 99 -12.91 -7.61 -8.79
C THR A 99 -14.06 -8.62 -8.70
N ARG A 100 -14.30 -9.44 -9.74
CA ARG A 100 -15.32 -10.49 -9.69
C ARG A 100 -14.69 -11.76 -9.15
N VAL A 101 -14.69 -11.85 -7.81
CA VAL A 101 -14.29 -13.03 -7.02
C VAL A 101 -14.83 -14.35 -7.60
N ASP A 102 -16.02 -14.32 -8.21
CA ASP A 102 -16.68 -15.48 -8.80
C ASP A 102 -16.08 -15.94 -10.14
N GLU A 103 -15.57 -15.02 -10.97
CA GLU A 103 -14.96 -15.37 -12.26
C GLU A 103 -13.65 -16.14 -12.06
N MET A 104 -12.84 -15.73 -11.08
CA MET A 104 -11.58 -16.42 -10.80
C MET A 104 -11.83 -17.85 -10.31
N ARG A 105 -12.85 -18.04 -9.47
CA ARG A 105 -13.24 -19.38 -9.02
C ARG A 105 -13.67 -20.25 -10.19
N GLN A 106 -14.54 -19.76 -11.08
CA GLN A 106 -14.98 -20.50 -12.25
C GLN A 106 -13.82 -20.84 -13.19
N LEU A 107 -12.86 -19.92 -13.38
CA LEU A 107 -11.66 -20.17 -14.19
C LEU A 107 -10.78 -21.30 -13.62
N LEU A 108 -10.66 -21.37 -12.30
CA LEU A 108 -9.93 -22.43 -11.59
C LEU A 108 -10.67 -23.78 -11.62
N GLU A 109 -12.00 -23.77 -11.49
CA GLU A 109 -12.82 -24.98 -11.65
C GLU A 109 -12.70 -25.55 -13.08
N ASN A 110 -12.60 -24.67 -14.08
CA ASN A 110 -12.33 -25.04 -15.48
C ASN A 110 -10.87 -25.43 -15.78
N ALA A 111 -9.98 -25.45 -14.78
CA ALA A 111 -8.60 -25.88 -14.96
C ALA A 111 -8.45 -27.37 -15.21
N VAL A 112 -9.44 -28.19 -14.82
CA VAL A 112 -9.41 -29.65 -14.98
C VAL A 112 -9.39 -30.06 -16.46
N TYR A 113 -9.94 -29.24 -17.35
CA TYR A 113 -10.00 -29.54 -18.79
C TYR A 113 -8.63 -29.49 -19.47
N ALA A 114 -8.42 -30.40 -20.43
CA ALA A 114 -7.20 -30.51 -21.23
C ALA A 114 -6.93 -29.24 -22.06
N PRO A 115 -5.67 -28.95 -22.41
CA PRO A 115 -5.32 -27.84 -23.30
C PRO A 115 -5.87 -28.07 -24.71
N THR A 116 -6.16 -26.97 -25.41
CA THR A 116 -6.76 -26.99 -26.75
C THR A 116 -5.71 -27.22 -27.85
N ARG A 117 -4.55 -26.57 -27.72
CA ARG A 117 -3.47 -26.59 -28.73
C ARG A 117 -2.09 -26.83 -28.12
N GLY A 118 -1.86 -26.30 -26.92
CA GLY A 118 -0.60 -26.40 -26.20
C GLY A 118 -0.36 -27.77 -25.56
N ARG A 119 0.86 -27.97 -25.06
CA ARG A 119 1.21 -29.13 -24.23
C ARG A 119 0.68 -28.96 -22.80
N TYR A 120 0.68 -27.72 -22.32
CA TYR A 120 0.24 -27.33 -20.99
C TYR A 120 -0.74 -26.17 -21.07
N LYS A 121 -1.76 -26.23 -20.21
CA LYS A 121 -2.63 -25.11 -19.88
C LYS A 121 -2.00 -24.32 -18.74
N VAL A 122 -1.53 -23.10 -19.05
CA VAL A 122 -0.75 -22.27 -18.14
C VAL A 122 -1.62 -21.14 -17.60
N TYR A 123 -1.72 -21.06 -16.27
CA TYR A 123 -2.41 -19.98 -15.57
C TYR A 123 -1.38 -19.04 -14.98
N VAL A 124 -1.33 -17.79 -15.46
CA VAL A 124 -0.52 -16.73 -14.89
C VAL A 124 -1.43 -15.83 -14.08
N ILE A 125 -1.20 -15.76 -12.77
CA ILE A 125 -1.98 -14.94 -11.84
C ILE A 125 -1.06 -13.85 -11.29
N ASP A 126 -1.23 -12.62 -11.77
CA ASP A 126 -0.49 -11.46 -11.30
C ASP A 126 -1.17 -10.85 -10.06
N GLU A 127 -0.35 -10.27 -9.18
CA GLU A 127 -0.74 -9.78 -7.87
C GLU A 127 -1.64 -10.74 -7.07
N VAL A 128 -1.28 -12.04 -7.03
CA VAL A 128 -2.09 -13.11 -6.42
C VAL A 128 -2.51 -12.83 -4.96
N HIS A 129 -1.77 -12.00 -4.24
CA HIS A 129 -2.10 -11.59 -2.88
C HIS A 129 -3.40 -10.76 -2.77
N MET A 130 -3.92 -10.26 -3.90
CA MET A 130 -5.20 -9.54 -4.00
C MET A 130 -6.39 -10.51 -4.15
N LEU A 131 -6.16 -11.82 -4.28
CA LEU A 131 -7.24 -12.80 -4.32
C LEU A 131 -8.01 -12.88 -2.99
N SER A 132 -9.30 -13.15 -3.08
CA SER A 132 -10.13 -13.43 -1.92
C SER A 132 -9.78 -14.79 -1.28
N ASN A 133 -10.11 -14.96 0.00
CA ASN A 133 -9.94 -16.24 0.70
C ASN A 133 -10.69 -17.39 0.02
N SER A 134 -11.87 -17.13 -0.56
CA SER A 134 -12.64 -18.14 -1.29
C SER A 134 -11.93 -18.59 -2.56
N ALA A 135 -11.29 -17.67 -3.30
CA ALA A 135 -10.50 -17.99 -4.49
C ALA A 135 -9.24 -18.79 -4.14
N PHE A 136 -8.56 -18.43 -3.04
CA PHE A 136 -7.43 -19.23 -2.53
C PHE A 136 -7.84 -20.66 -2.18
N ASN A 137 -8.99 -20.85 -1.52
CA ASN A 137 -9.49 -22.18 -1.18
C ASN A 137 -9.88 -23.01 -2.41
N ALA A 138 -10.43 -22.37 -3.46
CA ALA A 138 -10.69 -23.05 -4.73
C ALA A 138 -9.38 -23.51 -5.38
N MET A 139 -8.35 -22.66 -5.38
CA MET A 139 -7.02 -22.98 -5.92
C MET A 139 -6.33 -24.10 -5.14
N LEU A 140 -6.50 -24.18 -3.82
CA LEU A 140 -5.89 -25.22 -3.00
C LEU A 140 -6.29 -26.64 -3.44
N LYS A 141 -7.56 -26.86 -3.82
CA LYS A 141 -8.01 -28.16 -4.32
C LYS A 141 -7.23 -28.61 -5.54
N THR A 142 -6.99 -27.69 -6.48
CA THR A 142 -6.24 -27.98 -7.71
C THR A 142 -4.73 -28.02 -7.46
N LEU A 143 -4.20 -27.30 -6.47
CA LEU A 143 -2.78 -27.36 -6.12
C LEU A 143 -2.40 -28.62 -5.34
N GLU A 144 -3.34 -29.22 -4.61
CA GLU A 144 -3.14 -30.50 -3.91
C GLU A 144 -3.11 -31.68 -4.87
N GLU A 145 -4.02 -31.70 -5.84
CA GLU A 145 -4.12 -32.74 -6.86
C GLU A 145 -4.08 -32.11 -8.26
N PRO A 146 -2.91 -31.61 -8.71
CA PRO A 146 -2.79 -30.90 -9.98
C PRO A 146 -2.89 -31.87 -11.16
N PRO A 147 -3.74 -31.59 -12.16
CA PRO A 147 -3.71 -32.32 -13.42
C PRO A 147 -2.34 -32.17 -14.11
N GLU A 148 -1.85 -33.22 -14.76
CA GLU A 148 -0.49 -33.25 -15.35
C GLU A 148 -0.27 -32.14 -16.40
N HIS A 149 -1.34 -31.75 -17.11
CA HIS A 149 -1.33 -30.73 -18.16
C HIS A 149 -1.50 -29.30 -17.63
N VAL A 150 -1.70 -29.09 -16.33
CA VAL A 150 -1.91 -27.75 -15.75
C VAL A 150 -0.63 -27.24 -15.10
N LYS A 151 -0.32 -25.96 -15.34
CA LYS A 151 0.80 -25.26 -14.69
C LYS A 151 0.34 -23.91 -14.17
N PHE A 152 0.58 -23.65 -12.89
CA PHE A 152 0.33 -22.37 -12.26
C PHE A 152 1.61 -21.54 -12.17
N ILE A 153 1.50 -20.26 -12.52
CA ILE A 153 2.54 -19.27 -12.35
C ILE A 153 1.93 -18.08 -11.60
N LEU A 154 2.28 -17.97 -10.33
CA LEU A 154 1.80 -16.93 -9.43
C LEU A 154 2.84 -15.83 -9.35
N ALA A 155 2.41 -14.56 -9.36
CA ALA A 155 3.27 -13.42 -9.13
C ALA A 155 2.70 -12.53 -8.02
N THR A 156 3.57 -12.00 -7.14
CA THR A 156 3.16 -11.10 -6.06
C THR A 156 4.24 -10.07 -5.73
N THR A 157 3.85 -8.87 -5.34
CA THR A 157 4.74 -7.93 -4.61
C THR A 157 4.82 -8.20 -3.11
N ASP A 158 3.84 -8.90 -2.54
CA ASP A 158 3.71 -9.12 -1.10
C ASP A 158 3.45 -10.60 -0.80
N PRO A 159 4.50 -11.40 -0.52
CA PRO A 159 4.34 -12.82 -0.22
C PRO A 159 3.74 -13.09 1.16
N GLN A 160 3.76 -12.12 2.08
CA GLN A 160 3.28 -12.31 3.46
C GLN A 160 1.76 -12.41 3.54
N LYS A 161 1.06 -11.81 2.57
CA LYS A 161 -0.39 -11.89 2.44
C LYS A 161 -0.89 -13.20 1.84
N ILE A 162 0.00 -14.05 1.32
CA ILE A 162 -0.38 -15.34 0.74
C ILE A 162 -0.47 -16.39 1.86
N PRO A 163 -1.56 -17.18 1.93
CA PRO A 163 -1.66 -18.27 2.89
C PRO A 163 -0.48 -19.25 2.79
N VAL A 164 0.07 -19.65 3.94
CA VAL A 164 1.21 -20.60 4.01
C VAL A 164 0.90 -21.93 3.32
N THR A 165 -0.38 -22.33 3.31
CA THR A 165 -0.87 -23.52 2.60
C THR A 165 -0.64 -23.46 1.09
N VAL A 166 -0.66 -22.28 0.48
CA VAL A 166 -0.33 -22.09 -0.94
C VAL A 166 1.19 -22.01 -1.11
N LEU A 167 1.88 -21.28 -0.23
CA LEU A 167 3.33 -21.12 -0.28
C LEU A 167 4.08 -22.46 -0.21
N SER A 168 3.59 -23.41 0.60
CA SER A 168 4.20 -24.74 0.74
C SER A 168 4.04 -25.63 -0.49
N ARG A 169 3.09 -25.33 -1.37
CA ARG A 169 2.79 -26.06 -2.61
C ARG A 169 3.37 -25.38 -3.85
N CYS A 170 4.14 -24.31 -3.68
CA CYS A 170 4.73 -23.57 -4.80
C CYS A 170 6.25 -23.61 -4.73
N LEU A 171 6.90 -23.72 -5.89
CA LEU A 171 8.34 -23.46 -5.99
C LEU A 171 8.56 -21.94 -6.04
N GLN A 172 9.22 -21.39 -5.02
CA GLN A 172 9.34 -19.95 -4.83
C GLN A 172 10.63 -19.39 -5.43
N PHE A 173 10.50 -18.29 -6.15
CA PHE A 173 11.59 -17.53 -6.74
C PHE A 173 11.48 -16.07 -6.37
N ASN A 174 12.48 -15.56 -5.64
CA ASN A 174 12.57 -14.16 -5.29
C ASN A 174 13.39 -13.40 -6.35
N LEU A 175 12.75 -12.46 -7.04
CA LEU A 175 13.37 -11.57 -8.00
C LEU A 175 13.96 -10.36 -7.27
N LYS A 176 15.25 -10.10 -7.53
CA LYS A 176 15.98 -9.01 -6.89
C LYS A 176 15.70 -7.68 -7.59
N GLN A 177 15.79 -6.57 -6.85
CA GLN A 177 15.85 -5.24 -7.47
C GLN A 177 17.12 -5.13 -8.31
N MET A 178 16.99 -4.44 -9.45
CA MET A 178 18.12 -4.23 -10.35
C MET A 178 19.01 -3.10 -9.83
N GLN A 179 20.32 -3.27 -9.94
CA GLN A 179 21.26 -2.22 -9.60
C GLN A 179 21.14 -1.06 -10.60
N PRO A 180 21.21 0.22 -10.16
CA PRO A 180 21.11 1.37 -11.05
C PRO A 180 22.10 1.33 -12.22
N ALA A 181 23.34 0.87 -11.98
CA ALA A 181 24.34 0.71 -13.03
C ALA A 181 23.91 -0.30 -14.12
N ALA A 182 23.26 -1.40 -13.73
CA ALA A 182 22.76 -2.40 -14.68
C ALA A 182 21.55 -1.88 -15.48
N ILE A 183 20.69 -1.06 -14.87
CA ILE A 183 19.61 -0.36 -15.56
C ILE A 183 20.21 0.61 -16.58
N GLY A 184 21.11 1.49 -16.18
CA GLY A 184 21.74 2.49 -17.06
C GLY A 184 22.44 1.86 -18.26
N ALA A 185 23.21 0.79 -18.04
CA ALA A 185 23.86 0.03 -19.11
C ALA A 185 22.86 -0.66 -20.06
N HIS A 186 21.66 -0.99 -19.60
CA HIS A 186 20.61 -1.52 -20.47
C HIS A 186 19.89 -0.41 -21.24
N LEU A 187 19.57 0.72 -20.61
CA LEU A 187 18.97 1.87 -21.27
C LEU A 187 19.88 2.41 -22.38
N SER A 188 21.19 2.51 -22.12
CA SER A 188 22.19 2.92 -23.12
C SER A 188 22.14 2.01 -24.36
N ARG A 189 22.19 0.68 -24.18
CA ARG A 189 22.08 -0.28 -25.30
C ARG A 189 20.78 -0.14 -26.08
N ILE A 190 19.66 0.14 -25.40
CA ILE A 190 18.38 0.37 -26.07
C ILE A 190 18.44 1.64 -26.92
N LEU A 191 18.92 2.75 -26.36
CA LEU A 191 19.02 4.02 -27.11
C LEU A 191 19.98 3.93 -28.29
N GLU A 192 21.11 3.24 -28.14
CA GLU A 192 22.03 2.95 -29.25
C GLU A 192 21.34 2.19 -30.38
N SER A 193 20.54 1.17 -30.04
CA SER A 193 19.82 0.37 -31.04
C SER A 193 18.64 1.10 -31.69
N GLU A 194 18.02 2.06 -30.98
CA GLU A 194 16.98 2.94 -31.51
C GLU A 194 17.57 4.15 -32.26
N GLY A 195 18.88 4.37 -32.20
CA GLY A 195 19.56 5.51 -32.81
C GLY A 195 19.27 6.86 -32.14
N ILE A 196 18.99 6.85 -30.83
CA ILE A 196 18.62 8.04 -30.06
C ILE A 196 19.85 8.61 -29.34
N PRO A 197 20.23 9.88 -29.58
CA PRO A 197 21.32 10.55 -28.88
C PRO A 197 21.03 10.66 -27.37
N HIS A 198 22.02 10.39 -26.54
CA HIS A 198 21.85 10.39 -25.08
C HIS A 198 23.13 10.79 -24.32
N GLU A 199 22.94 11.28 -23.10
CA GLU A 199 24.01 11.60 -22.16
C GLU A 199 24.05 10.61 -20.99
N GLN A 200 25.25 10.27 -20.51
CA GLN A 200 25.41 9.32 -19.41
C GLN A 200 24.79 9.82 -18.10
N GLY A 201 24.85 11.13 -17.84
CA GLY A 201 24.23 11.74 -16.66
C GLY A 201 22.71 11.57 -16.64
N ALA A 202 22.04 11.73 -17.79
CA ALA A 202 20.61 11.49 -17.95
C ALA A 202 20.24 10.03 -17.61
N LEU A 203 21.02 9.06 -18.09
CA LEU A 203 20.79 7.64 -17.80
C LEU A 203 20.97 7.33 -16.32
N ASN A 204 21.93 7.96 -15.65
CA ASN A 204 22.14 7.79 -14.22
C ASN A 204 20.94 8.31 -13.42
N LEU A 205 20.37 9.46 -13.79
CA LEU A 205 19.16 10.00 -13.18
C LEU A 205 17.97 9.05 -13.36
N LEU A 206 17.67 8.64 -14.61
CA LEU A 206 16.59 7.69 -14.91
C LEU A 206 16.74 6.38 -14.14
N SER A 207 17.96 5.86 -14.05
CA SER A 207 18.25 4.59 -13.36
C SER A 207 18.05 4.67 -11.85
N ARG A 208 18.40 5.80 -11.23
CA ARG A 208 18.14 6.05 -9.80
C ARG A 208 16.64 6.23 -9.55
N SER A 209 15.96 7.04 -10.35
CA SER A 209 14.52 7.30 -10.22
C SER A 209 13.65 6.06 -10.46
N ALA A 210 14.15 5.09 -11.22
CA ALA A 210 13.46 3.82 -11.45
C ALA A 210 13.43 2.87 -10.23
N ALA A 211 14.15 3.15 -9.14
CA ALA A 211 14.15 2.37 -7.89
C ALA A 211 14.29 0.84 -8.09
N GLY A 212 15.12 0.42 -9.04
CA GLY A 212 15.38 -0.99 -9.33
C GLY A 212 14.35 -1.70 -10.23
N SER A 213 13.38 -0.96 -10.79
CA SER A 213 12.33 -1.45 -11.69
C SER A 213 12.66 -1.13 -13.16
N MET A 214 12.88 -2.17 -13.98
CA MET A 214 13.14 -1.97 -15.41
C MET A 214 11.92 -1.42 -16.15
N ARG A 215 10.70 -1.80 -15.73
CA ARG A 215 9.48 -1.29 -16.34
C ARG A 215 9.35 0.23 -16.14
N ASP A 216 9.66 0.71 -14.94
CA ASP A 216 9.57 2.13 -14.63
C ASP A 216 10.72 2.88 -15.31
N ALA A 217 11.93 2.31 -15.34
CA ALA A 217 13.06 2.86 -16.10
C ALA A 217 12.73 3.09 -17.59
N LEU A 218 12.11 2.11 -18.25
CA LEU A 218 11.70 2.23 -19.66
C LEU A 218 10.55 3.22 -19.83
N SER A 219 9.64 3.32 -18.86
CA SER A 219 8.54 4.29 -18.90
C SER A 219 9.05 5.73 -18.75
N LEU A 220 10.00 5.94 -17.83
CA LEU A 220 10.69 7.22 -17.67
C LEU A 220 11.54 7.55 -18.90
N LEU A 221 12.17 6.55 -19.52
CA LEU A 221 12.93 6.75 -20.77
C LEU A 221 12.01 7.19 -21.92
N ASP A 222 10.86 6.55 -22.10
CA ASP A 222 9.86 6.96 -23.10
C ASP A 222 9.41 8.42 -22.88
N GLN A 223 9.20 8.82 -21.62
CA GLN A 223 8.87 10.20 -21.26
C GLN A 223 10.03 11.15 -21.59
N ALA A 224 11.27 10.77 -21.28
CA ALA A 224 12.45 11.56 -21.56
C ALA A 224 12.64 11.80 -23.06
N ILE A 225 12.43 10.77 -23.89
CA ILE A 225 12.50 10.87 -25.35
C ILE A 225 11.42 11.82 -25.88
N ALA A 226 10.19 11.71 -25.35
CA ALA A 226 9.09 12.58 -25.75
C ALA A 226 9.32 14.04 -25.35
N HIS A 227 9.86 14.27 -24.15
CA HIS A 227 10.18 15.61 -23.64
C HIS A 227 11.37 16.24 -24.38
N GLY A 228 12.44 15.47 -24.62
CA GLY A 228 13.64 15.92 -25.32
C GLY A 228 13.56 15.89 -26.85
N SER A 229 12.34 15.79 -27.42
CA SER A 229 12.11 15.78 -28.87
C SER A 229 12.99 14.80 -29.65
N GLY A 230 13.18 13.60 -29.11
CA GLY A 230 14.01 12.56 -29.72
C GLY A 230 15.48 12.55 -29.28
N LYS A 231 15.82 13.26 -28.20
CA LYS A 231 17.11 13.19 -27.51
C LYS A 231 16.92 12.98 -26.01
N VAL A 232 17.92 12.43 -25.34
CA VAL A 232 17.90 12.20 -23.89
C VAL A 232 19.08 12.94 -23.24
N GLU A 233 18.87 14.22 -22.96
CA GLU A 233 19.86 15.14 -22.38
C GLU A 233 19.62 15.29 -20.86
N GLU A 234 20.68 15.48 -20.07
CA GLU A 234 20.60 15.48 -18.61
C GLU A 234 19.71 16.61 -18.08
N ALA A 235 19.88 17.83 -18.61
CA ALA A 235 19.11 18.98 -18.17
C ALA A 235 17.59 18.78 -18.34
N GLN A 236 17.18 18.22 -19.48
CA GLN A 236 15.78 17.92 -19.79
C GLN A 236 15.22 16.81 -18.91
N VAL A 237 16.00 15.75 -18.67
CA VAL A 237 15.59 14.66 -17.77
C VAL A 237 15.45 15.15 -16.33
N ARG A 238 16.35 16.03 -15.88
CA ARG A 238 16.29 16.66 -14.55
C ARG A 238 15.03 17.51 -14.37
N GLU A 239 14.68 18.31 -15.37
CA GLU A 239 13.44 19.09 -15.41
C GLU A 239 12.20 18.17 -15.41
N MET A 240 12.18 17.15 -16.27
CA MET A 240 11.08 16.19 -16.38
C MET A 240 10.83 15.43 -15.07
N LEU A 241 11.89 14.96 -14.41
CA LEU A 241 11.76 14.20 -13.16
C LEU A 241 11.39 15.11 -11.98
N GLY A 242 11.46 16.44 -12.15
CA GLY A 242 11.33 17.40 -11.06
C GLY A 242 12.34 17.13 -9.94
N THR A 243 13.47 16.49 -10.26
CA THR A 243 14.52 16.19 -9.28
C THR A 243 15.03 17.52 -8.76
N VAL A 244 14.88 17.71 -7.46
CA VAL A 244 15.37 18.90 -6.78
C VAL A 244 16.86 18.97 -7.02
N ASP A 245 17.32 20.09 -7.58
CA ASP A 245 18.74 20.31 -7.75
C ASP A 245 19.41 20.23 -6.37
N LEU A 246 20.48 19.43 -6.28
CA LEU A 246 21.26 19.33 -5.05
C LEU A 246 21.75 20.72 -4.62
N ASP A 247 21.90 21.66 -5.56
CA ASP A 247 22.21 23.05 -5.26
C ASP A 247 21.24 23.70 -4.26
N TYR A 248 19.94 23.46 -4.36
CA TYR A 248 18.97 23.97 -3.39
C TYR A 248 19.16 23.33 -2.02
N LEU A 249 19.48 22.03 -1.97
CA LEU A 249 19.64 21.31 -0.71
C LEU A 249 20.94 21.68 -0.01
N PHE A 250 22.03 21.84 -0.76
CA PHE A 250 23.28 22.38 -0.26
C PHE A 250 23.09 23.81 0.24
N ALA A 251 22.42 24.69 -0.53
CA ALA A 251 22.14 26.05 -0.09
C ALA A 251 21.27 26.09 1.18
N LEU A 252 20.30 25.18 1.31
CA LEU A 252 19.51 25.02 2.53
C LEU A 252 20.37 24.56 3.71
N CYS A 253 21.22 23.55 3.50
CA CYS A 253 22.16 23.07 4.53
C CYS A 253 23.13 24.17 4.96
N ASP A 254 23.68 24.94 4.02
CA ASP A 254 24.56 26.08 4.30
C ASP A 254 23.83 27.15 5.12
N ALA A 255 22.62 27.54 4.71
CA ALA A 255 21.80 28.50 5.45
C ALA A 255 21.47 27.99 6.87
N VAL A 256 21.18 26.69 7.01
CA VAL A 256 20.94 26.07 8.31
C VAL A 256 22.20 26.11 9.16
N VAL A 257 23.36 25.75 8.61
CA VAL A 257 24.65 25.78 9.33
C VAL A 257 24.99 27.19 9.78
N ASP A 258 24.78 28.19 8.93
CA ASP A 258 25.09 29.59 9.21
C ASP A 258 24.03 30.28 10.08
N GLY A 259 22.91 29.60 10.37
CA GLY A 259 21.80 30.16 11.14
C GLY A 259 21.02 31.26 10.39
N ASP A 260 21.15 31.34 9.07
CA ASP A 260 20.49 32.34 8.25
C ASP A 260 19.08 31.90 7.84
N ALA A 261 18.11 32.28 8.67
CA ALA A 261 16.70 32.04 8.41
C ALA A 261 16.21 32.69 7.10
N ARG A 262 16.77 33.84 6.70
CA ARG A 262 16.35 34.53 5.48
C ARG A 262 16.81 33.77 4.25
N ALA A 263 18.05 33.28 4.25
CA ALA A 263 18.57 32.45 3.17
C ALA A 263 17.79 31.13 3.04
N ALA A 264 17.48 30.46 4.17
CA ALA A 264 16.70 29.22 4.15
C ALA A 264 15.27 29.42 3.58
N LEU A 265 14.61 30.52 3.94
CA LEU A 265 13.29 30.86 3.38
C LEU A 265 13.36 31.23 1.90
N ALA A 266 14.41 31.95 1.46
CA ALA A 266 14.61 32.28 0.06
C ALA A 266 14.78 31.01 -0.81
N VAL A 267 15.49 29.99 -0.30
CA VAL A 267 15.58 28.69 -0.97
C VAL A 267 14.20 28.06 -1.15
N ALA A 268 13.36 28.06 -0.10
CA ALA A 268 12.00 27.51 -0.19
C ALA A 268 11.13 28.27 -1.21
N ASP A 269 11.24 29.60 -1.27
CA ASP A 269 10.51 30.45 -2.22
C ASP A 269 10.97 30.23 -3.66
N ASP A 270 12.28 30.10 -3.89
CA ASP A 270 12.85 29.80 -5.21
C ASP A 270 12.40 28.42 -5.72
N MET A 271 12.37 27.42 -4.82
CA MET A 271 11.86 26.09 -5.14
C MET A 271 10.37 26.11 -5.49
N ALA A 272 9.56 26.87 -4.75
CA ALA A 272 8.14 27.07 -5.06
C ALA A 272 7.94 27.76 -6.40
N GLY A 273 8.73 28.80 -6.71
CA GLY A 273 8.69 29.52 -7.99
C GLY A 273 8.96 28.62 -9.20
N ARG A 274 9.71 27.53 -9.01
CA ARG A 274 9.98 26.50 -10.03
C ARG A 274 9.07 25.28 -9.95
N SER A 275 8.07 25.30 -9.06
CA SER A 275 7.12 24.19 -8.85
C SER A 275 7.80 22.84 -8.55
N LEU A 276 8.92 22.87 -7.80
CA LEU A 276 9.60 21.66 -7.37
C LEU A 276 8.81 20.93 -6.27
N SER A 277 8.90 19.60 -6.26
CA SER A 277 8.21 18.79 -5.25
C SER A 277 8.90 18.90 -3.89
N PHE A 278 8.18 19.38 -2.87
CA PHE A 278 8.69 19.44 -1.50
C PHE A 278 8.80 18.06 -0.84
N ASP A 279 7.98 17.08 -1.26
CA ASP A 279 8.15 15.68 -0.81
C ASP A 279 9.49 15.11 -1.31
N ALA A 280 9.80 15.31 -2.59
CA ALA A 280 11.08 14.92 -3.17
C ALA A 280 12.24 15.69 -2.54
N ALA A 281 12.08 17.00 -2.29
CA ALA A 281 13.09 17.82 -1.62
C ALA A 281 13.48 17.26 -0.25
N LEU A 282 12.49 16.91 0.59
CA LEU A 282 12.75 16.38 1.93
C LEU A 282 13.33 14.97 1.88
N GLN A 283 12.93 14.15 0.91
CA GLN A 283 13.55 12.85 0.66
C GLN A 283 15.04 12.99 0.29
N GLU A 284 15.35 13.88 -0.65
CA GLU A 284 16.73 14.11 -1.10
C GLU A 284 17.56 14.78 0.00
N LEU A 285 16.97 15.67 0.81
CA LEU A 285 17.63 16.26 1.98
C LEU A 285 18.01 15.18 3.00
N ALA A 286 17.11 14.24 3.30
CA ALA A 286 17.41 13.11 4.17
C ALA A 286 18.52 12.22 3.61
N THR A 287 18.56 12.04 2.28
CA THR A 287 19.61 11.29 1.58
C THR A 287 20.95 12.02 1.66
N LEU A 288 20.98 13.33 1.43
CA LEU A 288 22.15 14.19 1.56
C LEU A 288 22.71 14.14 2.99
N LEU A 289 21.87 14.28 4.01
CA LEU A 289 22.28 14.20 5.41
C LEU A 289 22.84 12.82 5.78
N THR A 290 22.31 11.75 5.19
CA THR A 290 22.88 10.41 5.32
C THR A 290 24.30 10.34 4.74
N GLN A 291 24.51 10.91 3.55
CA GLN A 291 25.83 10.98 2.93
C GLN A 291 26.82 11.82 3.75
N VAL A 292 26.36 12.95 4.31
CA VAL A 292 27.15 13.78 5.23
C VAL A 292 27.57 12.97 6.47
N GLN A 293 26.67 12.22 7.09
CA GLN A 293 27.00 11.37 8.23
C GLN A 293 28.02 10.27 7.88
N VAL A 294 27.85 9.64 6.71
CA VAL A 294 28.81 8.65 6.21
C VAL A 294 30.16 9.29 5.97
N ALA A 295 30.21 10.50 5.38
CA ALA A 295 31.44 11.24 5.18
C ALA A 295 32.15 11.58 6.49
N GLN A 296 31.42 11.88 7.56
CA GLN A 296 32.00 12.14 8.90
C GLN A 296 32.64 10.89 9.53
N LEU A 297 32.01 9.71 9.39
CA LEU A 297 32.44 8.49 10.09
C LEU A 297 33.33 7.58 9.24
N ALA A 298 33.14 7.60 7.92
CA ALA A 298 33.85 6.78 6.95
C ALA A 298 34.05 7.54 5.61
N PRO A 299 34.93 8.57 5.57
CA PRO A 299 35.21 9.34 4.37
C PRO A 299 35.58 8.48 3.15
N GLN A 300 36.28 7.36 3.37
CA GLN A 300 36.69 6.40 2.35
C GLN A 300 35.53 5.63 1.68
N ALA A 301 34.32 5.67 2.26
CA ALA A 301 33.14 5.06 1.66
C ALA A 301 32.52 5.96 0.58
N ILE A 302 32.89 7.24 0.53
CA ILE A 302 32.48 8.17 -0.52
C ILE A 302 33.40 7.98 -1.72
N ALA A 303 32.81 7.67 -2.87
CA ALA A 303 33.56 7.43 -4.10
C ALA A 303 34.30 8.71 -4.55
N ASP A 304 35.54 8.55 -5.02
CA ASP A 304 36.39 9.67 -5.41
C ASP A 304 35.95 10.37 -6.70
N ASP A 305 35.14 9.71 -7.52
CA ASP A 305 34.60 10.21 -8.78
C ASP A 305 33.26 10.95 -8.65
N LEU A 306 32.75 11.09 -7.42
CA LEU A 306 31.49 11.79 -7.15
C LEU A 306 31.67 13.32 -7.34
N PRO A 307 30.90 13.98 -8.23
CA PRO A 307 31.04 15.42 -8.49
C PRO A 307 30.86 16.30 -7.25
N GLU A 308 29.94 15.93 -6.36
CA GLU A 308 29.58 16.70 -5.17
C GLU A 308 30.47 16.40 -3.96
N ARG A 309 31.51 15.56 -4.11
CA ARG A 309 32.36 15.08 -3.00
C ARG A 309 32.95 16.22 -2.17
N GLU A 310 33.47 17.27 -2.81
CA GLU A 310 34.08 18.39 -2.10
C GLU A 310 33.06 19.14 -1.23
N ARG A 311 31.85 19.38 -1.75
CA ARG A 311 30.76 20.03 -1.02
C ARG A 311 30.25 19.17 0.14
N LEU A 312 30.14 17.86 -0.08
CA LEU A 312 29.78 16.89 0.95
C LEU A 312 30.78 16.91 2.12
N LEU A 313 32.08 16.88 1.81
CA LEU A 313 33.13 16.94 2.83
C LEU A 313 33.12 18.29 3.55
N GLY A 314 32.91 19.40 2.85
CA GLY A 314 32.77 20.72 3.46
C GLY A 314 31.59 20.83 4.44
N LEU A 315 30.43 20.24 4.10
CA LEU A 315 29.30 20.15 5.03
C LEU A 315 29.61 19.23 6.23
N ALA A 316 30.26 18.08 5.99
CA ALA A 316 30.62 17.13 7.02
C ALA A 316 31.55 17.74 8.09
N GLU A 317 32.44 18.66 7.69
CA GLU A 317 33.32 19.38 8.60
C GLU A 317 32.61 20.49 9.39
N ARG A 318 31.59 21.14 8.81
CA ARG A 318 30.89 22.28 9.42
C ARG A 318 29.71 21.87 10.33
N MET A 319 29.15 20.69 10.14
CA MET A 319 28.03 20.19 10.94
C MET A 319 28.52 19.31 12.09
N GLU A 320 27.98 19.50 13.29
CA GLU A 320 28.21 18.55 14.39
C GLU A 320 27.53 17.21 14.09
N PRO A 321 28.16 16.04 14.35
CA PRO A 321 27.58 14.73 14.05
C PRO A 321 26.21 14.50 14.70
N GLU A 322 26.02 14.95 15.92
CA GLU A 322 24.74 14.88 16.64
C GLU A 322 23.66 15.71 15.95
N PHE A 323 24.03 16.87 15.41
CA PHE A 323 23.11 17.71 14.67
C PHE A 323 22.73 17.11 13.31
N VAL A 324 23.65 16.42 12.62
CA VAL A 324 23.33 15.71 11.37
C VAL A 324 22.25 14.64 11.61
N GLN A 325 22.34 13.89 12.71
CA GLN A 325 21.30 12.92 13.10
C GLN A 325 19.95 13.59 13.39
N LEU A 326 19.96 14.71 14.13
CA LEU A 326 18.74 15.46 14.43
C LEU A 326 18.13 16.06 13.18
N ALA A 327 18.94 16.66 12.31
CA ALA A 327 18.52 17.21 11.04
C ALA A 327 17.89 16.14 10.13
N TYR A 328 18.49 14.95 10.08
CA TYR A 328 17.94 13.81 9.35
C TYR A 328 16.56 13.43 9.88
N GLN A 329 16.41 13.33 11.21
CA GLN A 329 15.12 13.02 11.83
C GLN A 329 14.06 14.11 11.54
N ILE A 330 14.44 15.38 11.60
CA ILE A 330 13.56 16.52 11.28
C ILE A 330 13.10 16.45 9.82
N ALA A 331 14.00 16.12 8.88
CA ALA A 331 13.64 15.97 7.46
C ALA A 331 12.66 14.81 7.23
N ILE A 332 12.89 13.64 7.84
CA ILE A 332 12.01 12.48 7.72
C ILE A 332 10.62 12.77 8.32
N HIS A 333 10.56 13.34 9.52
CA HIS A 333 9.28 13.71 10.13
C HIS A 333 8.57 14.84 9.37
N GLY A 334 9.31 15.85 8.91
CA GLY A 334 8.77 16.92 8.07
C GLY A 334 8.12 16.38 6.80
N ARG A 335 8.72 15.36 6.17
CA ARG A 335 8.15 14.69 5.02
C ARG A 335 6.85 13.95 5.36
N GLN A 336 6.81 13.23 6.47
CA GLN A 336 5.60 12.53 6.93
C GLN A 336 4.45 13.50 7.26
N GLU A 337 4.79 14.66 7.82
CA GLU A 337 3.83 15.72 8.19
C GLU A 337 3.43 16.61 7.01
N LEU A 338 4.10 16.52 5.86
CA LEU A 338 3.89 17.41 4.71
C LEU A 338 2.43 17.40 4.23
N ALA A 339 1.80 16.21 4.18
CA ALA A 339 0.40 16.06 3.78
C ALA A 339 -0.61 16.55 4.83
N LEU A 340 -0.15 16.82 6.06
CA LEU A 340 -0.97 17.37 7.15
C LEU A 340 -0.87 18.90 7.25
N ALA A 341 0.11 19.50 6.57
CA ALA A 341 0.32 20.94 6.56
C ALA A 341 -0.81 21.65 5.76
N PRO A 342 -1.03 22.96 5.99
CA PRO A 342 -2.01 23.74 5.24
C PRO A 342 -1.79 23.69 3.71
N ASP A 343 -0.52 23.66 3.31
CA ASP A 343 -0.01 23.48 1.97
C ASP A 343 1.44 22.97 2.03
N GLU A 344 1.95 22.43 0.93
CA GLU A 344 3.29 21.81 0.89
C GLU A 344 4.42 22.81 1.16
N HIS A 345 4.30 24.06 0.69
CA HIS A 345 5.31 25.10 0.93
C HIS A 345 5.38 25.45 2.42
N SER A 346 4.24 25.67 3.07
CA SER A 346 4.16 25.89 4.51
C SER A 346 4.77 24.73 5.32
N GLY A 347 4.51 23.48 4.90
CA GLY A 347 5.09 22.30 5.55
C GLY A 347 6.61 22.22 5.42
N PHE A 348 7.13 22.54 4.24
CA PHE A 348 8.58 22.62 4.00
C PHE A 348 9.23 23.75 4.79
N VAL A 349 8.63 24.95 4.78
CA VAL A 349 9.09 26.11 5.55
C VAL A 349 9.15 25.79 7.04
N MET A 350 8.12 25.16 7.60
CA MET A 350 8.13 24.74 9.01
C MET A 350 9.23 23.73 9.31
N THR A 351 9.55 22.84 8.36
CA THR A 351 10.65 21.90 8.50
C THR A 351 12.00 22.62 8.50
N ALA A 352 12.23 23.56 7.58
CA ALA A 352 13.44 24.38 7.54
C ALA A 352 13.62 25.22 8.81
N LEU A 353 12.55 25.82 9.32
CA LEU A 353 12.58 26.58 10.58
C LEU A 353 12.88 25.68 11.79
N ARG A 354 12.41 24.43 11.80
CA ARG A 354 12.78 23.47 12.85
C ARG A 354 14.28 23.13 12.78
N LEU A 355 14.84 22.92 11.58
CA LEU A 355 16.28 22.68 11.41
C LEU A 355 17.10 23.83 12.01
N LEU A 356 16.70 25.08 11.76
CA LEU A 356 17.34 26.27 12.32
C LEU A 356 17.16 26.37 13.85
N ALA A 357 15.95 26.09 14.36
CA ALA A 357 15.63 26.21 15.78
C ALA A 357 16.36 25.18 16.67
N PHE A 358 16.68 24.02 16.11
CA PHE A 358 17.39 22.93 16.80
C PHE A 358 18.88 22.85 16.43
N ARG A 359 19.41 23.86 15.73
CA ARG A 359 20.85 23.97 15.47
C ARG A 359 21.62 24.14 16.79
N PRO A 360 22.75 23.44 16.98
CA PRO A 360 23.61 23.69 18.13
C PRO A 360 24.13 25.13 18.07
N GLU A 361 24.01 25.86 19.18
CA GLU A 361 24.66 27.16 19.30
C GLU A 361 26.17 26.94 19.39
N THR A 362 26.87 26.96 18.26
CA THR A 362 28.31 27.13 18.24
C THR A 362 28.62 28.44 18.94
N GLY A 363 29.23 28.37 20.12
CA GLY A 363 29.42 29.49 21.02
C GLY A 363 30.08 30.69 20.36
N ASP A 364 29.29 31.73 20.09
CA ASP A 364 29.61 33.09 20.49
C ASP A 364 28.32 33.91 20.59
N GLY A 365 28.16 34.59 21.73
CA GLY A 365 26.89 35.07 22.23
C GLY A 365 26.13 36.00 21.29
N GLN A 366 24.92 35.59 20.94
CA GLN A 366 23.76 36.47 20.95
C GLN A 366 22.51 35.63 21.18
N VAL A 367 22.15 35.51 22.46
CA VAL A 367 20.82 35.12 22.88
C VAL A 367 19.85 36.05 22.15
N VAL A 368 19.17 35.55 21.11
CA VAL A 368 17.94 36.21 20.66
C VAL A 368 17.02 36.11 21.87
N PRO A 369 16.63 37.23 22.52
CA PRO A 369 15.84 37.13 23.71
C PRO A 369 14.48 36.59 23.29
N ALA A 370 14.22 35.32 23.59
CA ALA A 370 12.87 34.84 23.80
C ALA A 370 12.23 35.85 24.76
N ARG A 371 11.34 36.68 24.22
CA ARG A 371 10.68 37.77 24.92
C ARG A 371 9.86 37.15 26.06
N ARG A 372 10.48 36.96 27.23
CA ARG A 372 9.80 36.46 28.43
C ARG A 372 8.63 37.42 28.73
N PRO A 373 7.39 36.92 28.89
CA PRO A 373 6.31 37.76 29.39
C PRO A 373 6.71 38.24 30.79
N LYS A 374 6.76 39.57 30.97
CA LYS A 374 7.02 40.19 32.27
C LYS A 374 5.94 39.75 33.25
N GLU A 375 6.35 39.05 34.32
CA GLU A 375 5.55 38.88 35.53
C GLU A 375 5.09 40.24 36.04
N ARG A 376 3.77 40.40 36.14
CA ARG A 376 3.12 41.47 36.88
C ARG A 376 2.77 40.89 38.25
N ALA A 377 3.70 40.97 39.19
CA ALA A 377 3.42 40.74 40.59
C ALA A 377 2.71 41.98 41.18
N ALA A 378 1.52 41.77 41.74
CA ALA A 378 0.94 42.66 42.76
C ALA A 378 0.59 41.78 43.99
N PRO A 379 0.89 42.24 45.22
CA PRO A 379 0.87 41.39 46.41
C PRO A 379 -0.50 41.40 47.09
N LEU A 380 -0.96 40.24 47.56
CA LEU A 380 -2.03 40.12 48.55
C LEU A 380 -1.47 39.52 49.85
N ALA A 381 -1.91 40.11 50.96
CA ALA A 381 -1.36 39.98 52.29
C ALA A 381 -1.66 38.64 53.01
N ARG A 382 -0.76 38.31 53.96
CA ARG A 382 -0.74 37.33 55.08
C ARG A 382 -2.11 37.09 55.77
N ALA A 383 -2.44 36.01 56.48
CA ALA A 383 -1.89 34.71 56.98
C ALA A 383 -3.08 34.00 57.74
N PRO A 384 -3.00 32.86 58.50
CA PRO A 384 -1.89 31.95 58.88
C PRO A 384 -2.18 30.44 58.57
N GLU A 385 -1.19 29.58 58.28
CA GLU A 385 -0.18 28.90 59.13
C GLU A 385 -0.73 27.73 59.99
N ALA A 386 -0.44 26.50 59.57
CA ALA A 386 -0.32 25.33 60.43
C ALA A 386 0.74 24.35 59.87
N ALA A 387 1.69 24.00 60.74
CA ALA A 387 2.92 23.24 60.54
C ALA A 387 2.67 21.81 59.98
N TYR A 388 3.63 21.17 59.29
CA TYR A 388 4.69 20.41 59.97
C TYR A 388 5.92 20.12 59.08
N ARG A 389 7.04 19.97 59.77
CA ARG A 389 8.44 19.88 59.31
C ARG A 389 8.80 18.56 58.61
N VAL A 390 9.79 18.66 57.71
CA VAL A 390 10.54 17.55 57.12
C VAL A 390 11.69 17.13 58.05
N SER A 391 11.97 15.83 58.17
CA SER A 391 13.27 15.29 58.59
C SER A 391 13.65 14.11 57.70
N ALA A 392 14.85 14.17 57.11
CA ALA A 392 15.57 13.06 56.45
C ALA A 392 16.07 12.05 57.52
N VAL A 393 16.50 10.79 57.28
CA VAL A 393 17.44 10.12 56.33
C VAL A 393 17.21 8.56 56.53
N PRO A 394 18.00 7.56 56.04
CA PRO A 394 18.79 7.26 54.82
C PRO A 394 18.39 5.95 54.08
N ALA A 395 19.08 5.66 52.98
CA ALA A 395 18.94 4.51 52.06
C ALA A 395 19.73 3.25 52.45
N GLU A 396 19.27 2.06 52.01
CA GLU A 396 20.06 0.84 51.72
C GLU A 396 19.23 -0.20 50.91
N PRO A 397 19.81 -1.29 50.33
CA PRO A 397 19.81 -1.52 48.88
C PRO A 397 18.99 -2.75 48.39
N LEU A 398 18.83 -2.83 47.06
CA LEU A 398 18.11 -3.86 46.30
C LEU A 398 18.89 -5.19 46.18
N PRO A 399 18.19 -6.34 46.09
CA PRO A 399 18.71 -7.52 45.42
C PRO A 399 17.94 -7.89 44.14
N THR A 400 18.75 -8.33 43.19
CA THR A 400 18.51 -8.83 41.83
C THR A 400 17.76 -10.16 41.81
N VAL A 401 16.97 -10.43 40.74
CA VAL A 401 16.54 -11.80 40.42
C VAL A 401 16.71 -12.07 38.92
N ALA A 402 17.47 -13.11 38.60
CA ALA A 402 17.63 -13.67 37.27
C ALA A 402 16.97 -15.07 37.19
N ALA A 403 16.29 -15.29 36.06
CA ALA A 403 15.92 -16.51 35.34
C ALA A 403 15.94 -17.89 36.03
N ALA A 404 14.84 -18.65 35.88
CA ALA A 404 14.73 -19.82 34.98
C ALA A 404 13.39 -20.59 35.14
N ALA A 405 12.83 -21.01 34.00
CA ALA A 405 11.80 -22.05 33.84
C ALA A 405 12.45 -23.48 33.96
N PRO A 406 11.76 -24.66 33.84
CA PRO A 406 10.42 -24.91 33.27
C PRO A 406 9.55 -26.07 33.88
N ALA A 407 8.37 -26.22 33.25
CA ALA A 407 7.54 -27.43 33.02
C ALA A 407 6.63 -28.04 34.12
N ALA A 408 5.30 -27.97 33.90
CA ALA A 408 4.37 -29.10 33.66
C ALA A 408 2.89 -28.69 33.93
N ALA A 409 1.98 -29.06 33.04
CA ALA A 409 0.50 -28.95 33.17
C ALA A 409 -0.09 -30.24 33.84
N PRO A 410 -1.42 -30.46 33.96
CA PRO A 410 -2.61 -29.58 33.88
C PRO A 410 -3.59 -29.78 35.07
N VAL A 411 -4.80 -29.16 35.00
CA VAL A 411 -6.15 -29.64 35.46
C VAL A 411 -7.00 -28.57 36.19
N GLU A 412 -8.24 -28.40 35.68
CA GLU A 412 -9.45 -27.67 36.16
C GLU A 412 -9.85 -27.95 37.63
N PRO A 413 -10.65 -27.09 38.33
CA PRO A 413 -12.15 -27.11 38.27
C PRO A 413 -12.81 -25.74 38.68
N PRO A 414 -14.11 -25.63 39.07
CA PRO A 414 -15.34 -25.91 38.30
C PRO A 414 -16.45 -24.82 38.41
N VAL A 415 -17.54 -25.13 37.68
CA VAL A 415 -18.93 -24.60 37.54
C VAL A 415 -19.66 -24.11 38.81
N ALA A 416 -20.49 -23.05 38.66
CA ALA A 416 -21.78 -22.91 39.35
C ALA A 416 -22.81 -22.11 38.51
N GLN A 417 -23.93 -22.76 38.17
CA GLN A 417 -25.16 -22.22 37.58
C GLN A 417 -26.05 -21.61 38.67
N VAL A 418 -26.85 -20.56 38.40
CA VAL A 418 -28.30 -20.52 38.73
C VAL A 418 -29.03 -19.42 37.92
N ALA A 419 -30.26 -19.78 37.48
CA ALA A 419 -31.49 -18.98 37.43
C ALA A 419 -31.85 -18.20 36.14
N THR A 420 -32.74 -18.85 35.39
CA THR A 420 -33.84 -18.28 34.62
C THR A 420 -34.65 -17.25 35.41
N ALA A 421 -34.94 -16.09 34.79
CA ALA A 421 -36.08 -15.26 35.14
C ALA A 421 -36.70 -14.71 33.85
N GLU A 422 -37.85 -15.28 33.49
CA GLU A 422 -38.83 -14.62 32.62
C GLU A 422 -39.25 -13.30 33.28
N GLY A 423 -39.11 -12.21 32.54
CA GLY A 423 -39.63 -10.90 32.89
C GLY A 423 -40.26 -10.28 31.66
N ALA A 424 -41.59 -10.37 31.56
CA ALA A 424 -42.40 -9.61 30.62
C ALA A 424 -42.14 -8.09 30.75
N PRO A 425 -42.30 -7.32 29.65
CA PRO A 425 -41.83 -5.94 29.57
C PRO A 425 -42.77 -5.02 30.36
N SER A 426 -42.21 -4.23 31.28
CA SER A 426 -42.95 -3.19 32.00
C SER A 426 -42.42 -1.81 31.62
N GLY A 427 -43.14 -1.14 30.72
CA GLY A 427 -43.45 0.29 30.78
C GLY A 427 -42.35 1.31 30.46
N LEU A 428 -42.15 1.63 29.18
CA LEU A 428 -42.79 2.78 28.50
C LEU A 428 -42.25 3.04 27.07
N LEU A 429 -41.30 2.24 26.57
CA LEU A 429 -40.68 2.44 25.24
C LEU A 429 -40.59 1.16 24.39
N ALA A 430 -41.42 0.16 24.67
CA ALA A 430 -41.42 -1.15 24.00
C ALA A 430 -42.03 -1.17 22.58
N ALA A 431 -42.30 -0.02 21.97
CA ALA A 431 -42.85 0.07 20.62
C ALA A 431 -42.20 1.18 19.78
N VAL A 432 -40.94 1.49 20.04
CA VAL A 432 -40.17 2.37 19.17
C VAL A 432 -39.49 1.51 18.11
N ASP A 433 -40.13 1.41 16.95
CA ASP A 433 -39.54 0.75 15.79
C ASP A 433 -38.36 1.59 15.28
N TRP A 434 -37.14 1.10 15.54
CA TRP A 434 -35.90 1.77 15.14
C TRP A 434 -35.85 2.03 13.63
N HIS A 435 -36.45 1.15 12.82
CA HIS A 435 -36.51 1.29 11.36
C HIS A 435 -37.36 2.49 10.94
N SER A 436 -38.42 2.80 11.69
CA SER A 436 -39.30 3.94 11.45
C SER A 436 -38.73 5.28 11.94
N LEU A 437 -37.80 5.25 12.91
CA LEU A 437 -37.15 6.45 13.44
C LEU A 437 -36.04 7.02 12.56
N LEU A 438 -35.29 6.16 11.85
CA LEU A 438 -34.14 6.62 11.07
C LEU A 438 -34.45 7.69 10.01
N PRO A 439 -35.57 7.63 9.26
CA PRO A 439 -35.96 8.68 8.33
C PRO A 439 -36.27 10.03 9.01
N GLU A 440 -36.78 10.00 10.24
CA GLU A 440 -37.19 11.20 10.97
C GLU A 440 -35.99 11.97 11.55
N LEU A 441 -34.89 11.26 11.87
CA LEU A 441 -33.68 11.83 12.48
C LEU A 441 -32.85 12.69 11.52
N LYS A 442 -33.20 12.77 10.22
CA LYS A 442 -32.52 13.55 9.16
C LYS A 442 -30.98 13.44 9.20
N LEU A 443 -30.47 12.26 9.53
CA LEU A 443 -29.03 12.01 9.67
C LEU A 443 -28.34 12.05 8.30
N SER A 444 -27.12 12.60 8.24
CA SER A 444 -26.29 12.67 7.04
C SER A 444 -24.91 12.05 7.25
N GLY A 445 -24.35 11.49 6.17
CA GLY A 445 -23.01 10.89 6.14
C GLY A 445 -22.82 9.73 7.14
N MET A 446 -21.66 9.70 7.79
CA MET A 446 -21.23 8.61 8.69
C MET A 446 -22.18 8.35 9.87
N ALA A 447 -22.90 9.37 10.35
CA ALA A 447 -23.86 9.21 11.45
C ALA A 447 -25.09 8.39 11.00
N ARG A 448 -25.48 8.49 9.72
CA ARG A 448 -26.57 7.71 9.13
C ARG A 448 -26.14 6.25 8.94
N GLU A 449 -24.93 6.02 8.43
CA GLU A 449 -24.39 4.66 8.29
C GLU A 449 -24.27 3.97 9.65
N LEU A 450 -23.73 4.66 10.66
CA LEU A 450 -23.68 4.15 12.03
C LEU A 450 -25.07 3.77 12.53
N ALA A 451 -26.09 4.62 12.34
CA ALA A 451 -27.44 4.35 12.80
C ALA A 451 -28.14 3.19 12.04
N GLN A 452 -27.84 3.00 10.75
CA GLN A 452 -28.36 1.91 9.92
C GLN A 452 -27.78 0.53 10.25
N HIS A 453 -26.54 0.49 10.73
CA HIS A 453 -25.84 -0.71 11.16
C HIS A 453 -25.98 -1.01 12.67
N CYS A 454 -26.70 -0.16 13.40
CA CYS A 454 -27.00 -0.33 14.82
C CYS A 454 -28.39 -0.97 15.04
N GLU A 455 -28.47 -1.79 16.07
CA GLU A 455 -29.71 -2.34 16.64
C GLU A 455 -30.08 -1.55 17.91
N LEU A 456 -31.33 -1.12 18.04
CA LEU A 456 -31.81 -0.47 19.26
C LEU A 456 -32.11 -1.51 20.34
N ARG A 457 -31.37 -1.48 21.44
CA ARG A 457 -31.53 -2.43 22.55
C ARG A 457 -32.50 -1.91 23.61
N ARG A 458 -32.26 -0.70 24.11
CA ARG A 458 -33.05 -0.08 25.19
C ARG A 458 -32.99 1.44 25.09
N VAL A 459 -34.09 2.07 25.48
CA VAL A 459 -34.17 3.51 25.74
C VAL A 459 -34.74 3.65 27.15
N ASP A 460 -33.90 4.01 28.11
CA ASP A 460 -34.29 4.27 29.50
C ASP A 460 -34.13 5.77 29.79
N GLY A 461 -34.75 6.29 30.86
CA GLY A 461 -34.96 7.72 31.16
C GLY A 461 -33.70 8.60 31.30
N GLY A 462 -32.92 8.73 30.23
CA GLY A 462 -31.64 9.45 30.12
C GLY A 462 -30.58 8.76 29.24
N GLN A 463 -30.79 7.52 28.77
CA GLN A 463 -29.78 6.76 28.05
C GLN A 463 -30.36 5.94 26.88
N VAL A 464 -29.66 5.96 25.74
CA VAL A 464 -29.95 5.12 24.56
C VAL A 464 -28.82 4.10 24.41
N VAL A 465 -29.17 2.81 24.39
CA VAL A 465 -28.21 1.73 24.16
C VAL A 465 -28.42 1.17 22.75
N LEU A 466 -27.42 1.35 21.91
CA LEU A 466 -27.34 0.76 20.57
C LEU A 466 -26.32 -0.38 20.56
N ARG A 467 -26.61 -1.44 19.83
CA ARG A 467 -25.68 -2.54 19.59
C ARG A 467 -25.16 -2.49 18.16
N LEU A 468 -23.86 -2.64 18.01
CA LEU A 468 -23.17 -2.63 16.71
C LEU A 468 -22.36 -3.92 16.56
N ALA A 469 -22.51 -4.60 15.43
CA ALA A 469 -21.73 -5.79 15.14
C ALA A 469 -20.22 -5.45 15.07
N PRO A 470 -19.31 -6.32 15.58
CA PRO A 470 -17.87 -6.03 15.63
C PRO A 470 -17.23 -5.66 14.27
N VAL A 471 -17.79 -6.19 13.18
CA VAL A 471 -17.37 -5.92 11.78
C VAL A 471 -17.47 -4.43 11.43
N HIS A 472 -18.42 -3.72 12.05
CA HIS A 472 -18.69 -2.30 11.79
C HIS A 472 -18.06 -1.36 12.83
N ARG A 473 -17.14 -1.84 13.67
CA ARG A 473 -16.47 -1.04 14.73
C ARG A 473 -15.84 0.26 14.21
N HIS A 474 -15.35 0.28 12.97
CA HIS A 474 -14.76 1.47 12.35
C HIS A 474 -15.75 2.64 12.20
N LEU A 475 -17.07 2.40 12.23
CA LEU A 475 -18.10 3.45 12.20
C LEU A 475 -18.27 4.15 13.56
N GLN A 476 -17.69 3.59 14.63
CA GLN A 476 -17.75 4.11 16.00
C GLN A 476 -16.78 5.29 16.24
N MET A 477 -16.79 6.28 15.36
CA MET A 477 -15.97 7.49 15.49
C MET A 477 -16.69 8.54 16.34
N LYS A 478 -15.97 9.23 17.23
CA LYS A 478 -16.53 10.29 18.11
C LYS A 478 -17.43 11.30 17.36
N PRO A 479 -17.05 11.86 16.20
CA PRO A 479 -17.90 12.80 15.46
C PRO A 479 -19.23 12.21 14.96
N ALA A 480 -19.27 10.91 14.66
CA ALA A 480 -20.49 10.23 14.23
C ALA A 480 -21.41 9.91 15.43
N GLN A 481 -20.81 9.54 16.57
CA GLN A 481 -21.52 9.32 17.83
C GLN A 481 -22.15 10.62 18.36
N ASP A 482 -21.40 11.71 18.36
CA ASP A 482 -21.86 13.01 18.87
C ASP A 482 -23.05 13.52 18.03
N LYS A 483 -22.96 13.42 16.71
CA LYS A 483 -24.07 13.79 15.80
C LYS A 483 -25.30 12.91 15.98
N LEU A 484 -25.11 11.61 16.19
CA LEU A 484 -26.23 10.68 16.42
C LEU A 484 -26.89 10.94 17.78
N GLN A 485 -26.09 11.20 18.83
CA GLN A 485 -26.58 11.56 20.16
C GLN A 485 -27.34 12.89 20.14
N GLN A 486 -26.83 13.89 19.40
CA GLN A 486 -27.48 15.18 19.23
C GLN A 486 -28.85 15.02 18.55
N ALA A 487 -28.91 14.27 17.44
CA ALA A 487 -30.17 14.04 16.73
C ALA A 487 -31.22 13.29 17.59
N LEU A 488 -30.77 12.34 18.42
CA LEU A 488 -31.65 11.64 19.37
C LEU A 488 -32.13 12.59 20.48
N THR A 489 -31.23 13.42 21.04
CA THR A 489 -31.56 14.41 22.07
C THR A 489 -32.59 15.44 21.56
N GLU A 490 -32.40 15.93 20.33
CA GLU A 490 -33.35 16.83 19.66
C GLU A 490 -34.70 16.17 19.43
N ARG A 491 -34.73 14.90 18.99
CA ARG A 491 -35.99 14.19 18.71
C ARG A 491 -36.80 13.90 19.97
N PHE A 492 -36.15 13.47 21.04
CA PHE A 492 -36.80 13.11 22.29
C PHE A 492 -36.99 14.31 23.24
N ALA A 493 -36.51 15.51 22.85
CA ALA A 493 -36.57 16.76 23.62
C ALA A 493 -36.07 16.59 25.07
N ARG A 494 -35.08 15.71 25.28
CA ARG A 494 -34.51 15.35 26.57
C ARG A 494 -33.02 15.06 26.41
N PRO A 495 -32.16 15.40 27.39
CA PRO A 495 -30.74 15.07 27.34
C PRO A 495 -30.58 13.54 27.39
N LEU A 496 -30.06 12.95 26.31
CA LEU A 496 -29.82 11.51 26.20
C LEU A 496 -28.33 11.25 26.02
N VAL A 497 -27.80 10.27 26.75
CA VAL A 497 -26.43 9.77 26.55
C VAL A 497 -26.47 8.52 25.68
N LEU A 498 -25.69 8.53 24.59
CA LEU A 498 -25.60 7.40 23.67
C LEU A 498 -24.52 6.42 24.12
N ARG A 499 -24.87 5.15 24.29
CA ARG A 499 -23.92 4.06 24.55
C ARG A 499 -24.00 3.03 23.43
N ILE A 500 -22.85 2.73 22.83
CA ILE A 500 -22.73 1.71 21.78
C ILE A 500 -22.02 0.48 22.33
N GLU A 501 -22.70 -0.66 22.30
CA GLU A 501 -22.18 -1.97 22.71
C GLU A 501 -21.73 -2.77 21.47
N LEU A 502 -20.51 -3.29 21.51
CA LEU A 502 -19.98 -4.15 20.45
C LEU A 502 -20.36 -5.60 20.76
N ALA A 503 -21.35 -6.12 20.06
CA ALA A 503 -21.81 -7.51 20.17
C ALA A 503 -22.56 -7.89 18.89
N ASP A 504 -22.66 -9.19 18.62
CA ASP A 504 -23.45 -9.68 17.51
C ASP A 504 -24.92 -9.24 17.65
N THR A 505 -25.48 -8.74 16.55
CA THR A 505 -26.85 -8.24 16.50
C THR A 505 -27.83 -9.41 16.51
N GLU A 506 -28.77 -9.40 17.46
CA GLU A 506 -29.75 -10.49 17.63
C GLU A 506 -31.03 -10.20 16.83
N ALA A 507 -31.38 -8.92 16.62
CA ALA A 507 -32.44 -8.49 15.74
C ALA A 507 -31.92 -7.99 14.39
N ALA A 508 -32.77 -8.02 13.37
CA ALA A 508 -32.42 -7.55 12.02
C ALA A 508 -32.17 -6.03 12.04
N THR A 509 -30.95 -5.62 11.75
CA THR A 509 -30.62 -4.19 11.59
C THR A 509 -31.41 -3.57 10.42
N PRO A 510 -31.67 -2.26 10.45
CA PRO A 510 -32.31 -1.56 9.33
C PRO A 510 -31.62 -1.79 7.97
N ALA A 511 -30.29 -1.87 7.95
CA ALA A 511 -29.53 -2.25 6.76
C ALA A 511 -29.83 -3.69 6.29
N ALA A 512 -29.87 -4.65 7.22
CA ALA A 512 -30.17 -6.05 6.90
C ALA A 512 -31.61 -6.25 6.39
N SER A 513 -32.59 -5.57 6.99
CA SER A 513 -33.98 -5.60 6.54
C SER A 513 -34.17 -4.94 5.17
N ALA A 514 -33.51 -3.80 4.92
CA ALA A 514 -33.55 -3.14 3.61
C ALA A 514 -32.90 -4.00 2.51
N GLN A 515 -31.83 -4.72 2.84
CA GLN A 515 -31.16 -5.64 1.93
C GLN A 515 -32.03 -6.86 1.59
N ARG A 516 -32.72 -7.45 2.59
CA ARG A 516 -33.69 -8.54 2.37
C ARG A 516 -34.85 -8.09 1.49
N ALA A 517 -35.44 -6.92 1.76
CA ALA A 517 -36.54 -6.40 0.95
C ALA A 517 -36.12 -6.10 -0.50
N ARG A 518 -34.87 -5.68 -0.74
CA ARG A 518 -34.31 -5.52 -2.09
C ARG A 518 -34.11 -6.87 -2.78
N ALA A 519 -33.58 -7.87 -2.07
CA ALA A 519 -33.40 -9.21 -2.60
C ALA A 519 -34.74 -9.85 -3.01
N GLU A 520 -35.77 -9.74 -2.18
CA GLU A 520 -37.12 -10.24 -2.51
C GLU A 520 -37.75 -9.54 -3.73
N ARG A 521 -37.52 -8.23 -3.91
CA ARG A 521 -37.98 -7.50 -5.10
C ARG A 521 -37.23 -7.92 -6.36
N GLN A 522 -35.92 -8.15 -6.24
CA GLN A 522 -35.09 -8.66 -7.32
C GLN A 522 -35.57 -10.04 -7.78
N GLU A 523 -35.79 -10.94 -6.83
CA GLU A 523 -36.26 -12.31 -7.11
C GLU A 523 -37.65 -12.31 -7.76
N LYS A 524 -38.57 -11.45 -7.30
CA LYS A 524 -39.87 -11.26 -7.96
C LYS A 524 -39.76 -10.70 -9.37
N ALA A 525 -38.81 -9.79 -9.63
CA ALA A 525 -38.59 -9.23 -10.95
C ALA A 525 -37.99 -10.26 -11.92
N VAL A 526 -37.05 -11.08 -11.46
CA VAL A 526 -36.47 -12.19 -12.22
C VAL A 526 -37.56 -13.21 -12.58
N ALA A 527 -38.32 -13.67 -11.57
CA ALA A 527 -39.40 -14.64 -11.78
C ALA A 527 -40.53 -14.12 -12.69
N ALA A 528 -40.77 -12.81 -12.73
CA ALA A 528 -41.74 -12.20 -13.63
C ALA A 528 -41.25 -12.23 -15.09
N ILE A 529 -39.98 -11.93 -15.33
CA ILE A 529 -39.37 -11.93 -16.66
C ILE A 529 -39.19 -13.35 -17.21
N GLU A 530 -38.85 -14.32 -16.36
CA GLU A 530 -38.77 -15.74 -16.75
C GLU A 530 -40.12 -16.37 -17.10
N ARG A 531 -41.22 -15.81 -16.56
CA ARG A 531 -42.59 -16.25 -16.84
C ARG A 531 -43.24 -15.47 -17.98
N ASP A 532 -42.55 -14.47 -18.52
CA ASP A 532 -43.04 -13.71 -19.66
C ASP A 532 -43.02 -14.58 -20.93
N GLY A 533 -44.17 -14.68 -21.59
CA GLY A 533 -44.34 -15.54 -22.77
C GLY A 533 -43.44 -15.15 -23.93
N PHE A 534 -43.17 -13.85 -24.11
CA PHE A 534 -42.30 -13.35 -25.17
C PHE A 534 -40.83 -13.70 -24.91
N VAL A 535 -40.40 -13.63 -23.64
CA VAL A 535 -39.03 -14.01 -23.25
C VAL A 535 -38.81 -15.51 -23.45
N ARG A 536 -39.79 -16.35 -23.10
CA ARG A 536 -39.72 -17.80 -23.36
C ARG A 536 -39.69 -18.13 -24.85
N GLU A 537 -40.51 -17.48 -25.66
CA GLU A 537 -40.49 -17.66 -27.11
C GLU A 537 -39.14 -17.25 -27.71
N ILE A 538 -38.50 -16.18 -27.22
CA ILE A 538 -37.16 -15.79 -27.66
C ILE A 538 -36.09 -16.80 -27.23
N ILE A 539 -36.17 -17.31 -26.00
CA ILE A 539 -35.26 -18.35 -25.50
C ILE A 539 -35.41 -19.62 -26.34
N GLU A 540 -36.63 -20.07 -26.62
CA GLU A 540 -36.89 -21.28 -27.42
C GLU A 540 -36.54 -21.11 -28.90
N MET A 541 -36.79 -19.95 -29.49
CA MET A 541 -36.59 -19.72 -30.92
C MET A 541 -35.14 -19.38 -31.28
N PHE A 542 -34.37 -18.79 -30.36
CA PHE A 542 -33.01 -18.32 -30.61
C PHE A 542 -31.94 -18.92 -29.68
N ASP A 543 -32.30 -19.87 -28.82
CA ASP A 543 -31.40 -20.44 -27.79
C ASP A 543 -30.76 -19.34 -26.91
N ALA A 544 -31.53 -18.27 -26.67
CA ALA A 544 -31.06 -17.08 -25.98
C ALA A 544 -30.95 -17.32 -24.46
N GLN A 545 -29.98 -16.68 -23.82
CA GLN A 545 -29.80 -16.76 -22.36
C GLN A 545 -30.25 -15.46 -21.68
N LEU A 546 -31.08 -15.61 -20.64
CA LEU A 546 -31.51 -14.48 -19.82
C LEU A 546 -30.39 -14.07 -18.86
N ILE A 547 -29.93 -12.82 -18.96
CA ILE A 547 -28.93 -12.26 -18.04
C ILE A 547 -29.65 -11.70 -16.82
N GLU A 548 -29.84 -12.53 -15.79
CA GLU A 548 -30.58 -12.19 -14.57
C GLU A 548 -30.03 -10.94 -13.84
N SER A 549 -28.72 -10.71 -13.91
CA SER A 549 -28.05 -9.55 -13.31
C SER A 549 -28.37 -8.21 -13.98
N SER A 550 -28.98 -8.23 -15.17
CA SER A 550 -29.41 -7.02 -15.90
C SER A 550 -30.84 -6.59 -15.54
N ILE A 551 -31.58 -7.44 -14.83
CA ILE A 551 -32.98 -7.20 -14.47
C ILE A 551 -33.04 -6.16 -13.35
N LYS A 552 -33.73 -5.05 -13.59
CA LYS A 552 -33.91 -3.99 -12.59
C LYS A 552 -35.36 -4.02 -12.07
N PRO A 553 -35.58 -4.24 -10.75
CA PRO A 553 -36.91 -4.14 -10.16
C PRO A 553 -37.38 -2.70 -10.23
N ILE A 554 -38.62 -2.50 -10.69
CA ILE A 554 -39.28 -1.19 -10.82
C ILE A 554 -39.82 -0.73 -9.46
#